data_AF-A0A9C8A884-F1
#
_entry.id   AF-A0A9C8A884-F1
#
_cell.length_a   1.000
_cell.length_b   1.000
_cell.length_c   1.000
_cell.angle_alpha   90.00
_cell.angle_beta   90.00
_cell.angle_gamma   90.00
#
_symmetry.space_group_name_H-M   'P 1'
#
loop_
_entity.id
_entity.type
_entity.pdbx_description
1 polymer ?
#
loop_
_entity_poly.entity_id
_entity_poly.type
_entity_poly.pdbx_seq_one_letter_code
_entity_poly.pdbx_strand_id
1 'polypeptide(L)'
;MTRLTLAGPGAGKTQDLCNQINARLQGGVNPYAVLAITFSRKAAAVITERTMGRVEGHTFHGFANWIIRLGCKIRNEDPPVIIPEGDQEDLIKAAIEQVGHSFLEMEEVKSALTKMRVLNMPEEAFRPEVVLAAERYLDLLDLRNEMDFTRILERGAK
;
A
#
# COMPACT_ATOMS: atom_id res chain seq x y z
N MET A 1 -9.48 7.57 24.01
CA MET A 1 -8.28 7.00 24.65
C MET A 1 -7.54 6.14 23.63
N THR A 2 -6.30 6.49 23.32
CA THR A 2 -5.40 5.68 22.49
C THR A 2 -4.61 4.75 23.41
N ARG A 3 -4.58 3.43 23.11
CA ARG A 3 -3.84 2.43 23.90
C ARG A 3 -2.71 1.86 23.06
N LEU A 4 -1.47 1.99 23.53
CA LEU A 4 -0.32 1.29 22.99
C LEU A 4 -0.10 0.01 23.80
N THR A 5 0.03 -1.13 23.13
CA THR A 5 0.37 -2.41 23.79
C THR A 5 1.73 -2.87 23.30
N LEU A 6 2.72 -2.86 24.19
CA LEU A 6 4.03 -3.44 23.95
C LEU A 6 3.96 -4.93 24.31
N ALA A 7 4.45 -5.79 23.44
CA ALA A 7 4.57 -7.22 23.74
C ALA A 7 5.77 -7.84 23.02
N GLY A 8 6.32 -8.91 23.57
CA GLY A 8 7.41 -9.67 22.95
C GLY A 8 6.93 -10.59 21.81
N PRO A 9 7.85 -11.24 21.10
CA PRO A 9 7.53 -12.38 20.22
C PRO A 9 6.75 -13.46 20.99
N GLY A 10 5.75 -14.07 20.37
CA GLY A 10 4.96 -15.14 20.99
C GLY A 10 4.01 -14.73 22.13
N ALA A 11 4.01 -13.46 22.56
CA ALA A 11 3.23 -12.98 23.71
C ALA A 11 1.72 -12.85 23.47
N GLY A 12 1.16 -13.51 22.45
CA GLY A 12 -0.29 -13.51 22.23
C GLY A 12 -0.92 -12.21 21.70
N LYS A 13 -0.13 -11.25 21.20
CA LYS A 13 -0.62 -9.93 20.70
C LYS A 13 -1.90 -9.99 19.86
N THR A 14 -1.94 -10.92 18.90
CA THR A 14 -3.11 -11.07 18.01
C THR A 14 -4.33 -11.58 18.78
N GLN A 15 -4.14 -12.49 19.75
CA GLN A 15 -5.22 -12.95 20.64
C GLN A 15 -5.75 -11.80 21.47
N ASP A 16 -4.86 -11.04 22.10
CA ASP A 16 -5.24 -9.92 22.96
C ASP A 16 -5.99 -8.83 22.17
N LEU A 17 -5.55 -8.55 20.95
CA LEU A 17 -6.25 -7.63 20.04
C LEU A 17 -7.67 -8.14 19.75
N CYS A 18 -7.84 -9.41 19.38
CA CYS A 18 -9.15 -9.98 19.07
C CYS A 18 -10.08 -9.96 20.30
N ASN A 19 -9.55 -10.30 21.47
CA ASN A 19 -10.30 -10.26 22.73
C ASN A 19 -10.79 -8.83 23.04
N GLN A 20 -9.93 -7.83 22.83
CA GLN A 20 -10.30 -6.42 23.02
C GLN A 20 -11.36 -5.95 22.02
N ILE A 21 -11.30 -6.41 20.75
CA ILE A 21 -12.34 -6.12 19.77
C ILE A 21 -13.66 -6.74 20.22
N ASN A 22 -13.68 -8.04 20.55
CA ASN A 22 -14.90 -8.73 20.99
C ASN A 22 -15.52 -8.11 22.24
N ALA A 23 -14.71 -7.71 23.23
CA ALA A 23 -15.21 -7.01 24.42
C ALA A 23 -15.92 -5.69 24.07
N ARG A 24 -15.40 -4.93 23.09
CA ARG A 24 -16.06 -3.70 22.61
C ARG A 24 -17.36 -3.99 21.87
N LEU A 25 -17.39 -5.03 21.04
CA LEU A 25 -18.61 -5.44 20.35
C LEU A 25 -19.70 -5.89 21.34
N GLN A 26 -19.32 -6.63 22.39
CA GLN A 26 -20.22 -7.02 23.48
C GLN A 26 -20.73 -5.81 24.27
N GLY A 27 -19.88 -4.78 24.43
CA GLY A 27 -20.26 -3.49 25.01
C GLY A 27 -21.14 -2.61 24.11
N GLY A 28 -21.60 -3.11 22.96
CA GLY A 28 -22.53 -2.42 22.07
C GLY A 28 -21.88 -1.56 20.98
N VAL A 29 -20.55 -1.61 20.82
CA VAL A 29 -19.88 -0.93 19.68
C VAL A 29 -20.37 -1.57 18.38
N ASN A 30 -20.85 -0.72 17.45
CA ASN A 30 -21.21 -1.15 16.11
C ASN A 30 -19.97 -1.75 15.41
N PRO A 31 -20.02 -3.00 14.91
CA PRO A 31 -18.89 -3.60 14.21
C PRO A 31 -18.34 -2.77 13.04
N TYR A 32 -19.21 -2.04 12.33
CA TYR A 32 -18.81 -1.14 11.23
C TYR A 32 -18.00 0.08 11.68
N ALA A 33 -17.95 0.37 12.99
CA ALA A 33 -17.11 1.41 13.57
C ALA A 33 -15.71 0.89 13.96
N VAL A 34 -15.41 -0.39 13.71
CA VAL A 34 -14.12 -1.02 14.02
C VAL A 34 -13.34 -1.29 12.74
N LEU A 35 -12.14 -0.73 12.65
CA LEU A 35 -11.19 -0.99 11.58
C LEU A 35 -9.99 -1.76 12.14
N ALA A 36 -9.76 -2.97 11.61
CA ALA A 36 -8.62 -3.79 11.99
C ALA A 36 -7.64 -3.96 10.81
N ILE A 37 -6.43 -3.41 10.94
CA ILE A 37 -5.40 -3.44 9.90
C ILE A 37 -4.13 -4.09 10.43
N THR A 38 -3.45 -4.86 9.58
CA THR A 38 -2.18 -5.53 9.89
C THR A 38 -1.26 -5.61 8.67
N PHE A 39 -0.04 -6.11 8.85
CA PHE A 39 0.94 -6.27 7.77
C PHE A 39 0.80 -7.59 6.98
N SER A 40 0.14 -8.62 7.54
CA SER A 40 0.07 -9.94 6.89
C SER A 40 -1.35 -10.42 6.66
N ARG A 41 -1.58 -11.10 5.52
CA ARG A 41 -2.86 -11.75 5.21
C ARG A 41 -3.24 -12.80 6.26
N LYS A 42 -2.26 -13.53 6.80
CA LYS A 42 -2.48 -14.52 7.87
C LYS A 42 -3.06 -13.85 9.13
N ALA A 43 -2.48 -12.74 9.58
CA ALA A 43 -2.99 -12.04 10.75
C ALA A 43 -4.37 -11.43 10.49
N ALA A 44 -4.62 -10.92 9.27
CA ALA A 44 -5.93 -10.39 8.87
C ALA A 44 -7.01 -11.48 8.94
N ALA A 45 -6.74 -12.65 8.37
CA ALA A 45 -7.64 -13.81 8.44
C ALA A 45 -7.92 -14.25 9.88
N VAL A 46 -6.89 -14.31 10.73
CA VAL A 46 -7.06 -14.64 12.16
C VAL A 46 -7.95 -13.64 12.89
N ILE A 47 -7.85 -12.34 12.58
CA ILE A 47 -8.72 -11.32 13.17
C ILE A 47 -10.18 -11.53 12.73
N THR A 48 -10.42 -11.73 11.44
CA THR A 48 -11.77 -12.01 10.91
C THR A 48 -12.37 -13.26 11.57
N GLU A 49 -11.60 -14.34 11.62
CA GLU A 49 -12.04 -15.61 12.23
C GLU A 49 -12.38 -15.44 13.72
N ARG A 50 -11.49 -14.80 14.50
CA ARG A 50 -11.66 -14.67 15.96
C ARG A 50 -12.71 -13.65 16.38
N THR A 51 -13.12 -12.78 15.48
CA THR A 51 -14.28 -11.89 15.67
C THR A 51 -15.56 -12.50 15.12
N MET A 52 -15.54 -13.79 14.74
CA MET A 52 -16.67 -14.53 14.16
C MET A 52 -17.22 -13.85 12.90
N GLY A 53 -16.34 -13.24 12.10
CA GLY A 53 -16.70 -12.50 10.90
C GLY A 53 -17.40 -11.16 11.13
N ARG A 54 -17.56 -10.72 12.38
CA ARG A 54 -18.22 -9.43 12.69
C ARG A 54 -17.36 -8.23 12.31
N VAL A 55 -16.04 -8.38 12.34
CA VAL A 55 -15.07 -7.36 11.94
C VAL A 55 -14.14 -7.98 10.90
N GLU A 56 -14.04 -7.35 9.74
CA GLU A 56 -13.10 -7.79 8.71
C GLU A 56 -11.69 -7.29 9.05
N GLY A 57 -10.74 -8.22 9.13
CA GLY A 57 -9.32 -7.89 9.18
C GLY A 57 -8.78 -7.59 7.78
N HIS A 58 -8.05 -6.49 7.64
CA HIS A 58 -7.42 -6.09 6.39
C HIS A 58 -5.90 -6.01 6.50
N THR A 59 -5.20 -6.13 5.38
CA THR A 59 -3.82 -5.62 5.28
C THR A 59 -3.82 -4.13 4.95
N PHE A 60 -2.74 -3.41 5.22
CA PHE A 60 -2.61 -2.01 4.80
C PHE A 60 -2.91 -1.82 3.30
N HIS A 61 -2.29 -2.63 2.44
CA HIS A 61 -2.52 -2.58 0.99
C HIS A 61 -3.95 -2.99 0.61
N GLY A 62 -4.51 -4.00 1.27
CA GLY A 62 -5.88 -4.45 1.00
C GLY A 62 -6.90 -3.37 1.32
N PHE A 63 -6.74 -2.71 2.47
CA PHE A 63 -7.60 -1.62 2.90
C PHE A 63 -7.45 -0.37 2.00
N ALA A 64 -6.22 0.02 1.67
CA ALA A 64 -5.96 1.15 0.77
C ALA A 64 -6.56 0.92 -0.64
N ASN A 65 -6.39 -0.27 -1.22
CA ASN A 65 -7.03 -0.62 -2.49
C ASN A 65 -8.56 -0.61 -2.40
N TRP A 66 -9.14 -1.03 -1.26
CA TRP A 66 -10.58 -0.92 -1.03
C TRP A 66 -11.06 0.54 -1.03
N ILE A 67 -10.35 1.45 -0.33
CA ILE A 67 -10.64 2.89 -0.33
C ILE A 67 -10.56 3.46 -1.75
N ILE A 68 -9.49 3.16 -2.50
CA ILE A 68 -9.31 3.64 -3.88
C ILE A 68 -10.50 3.23 -4.75
N ARG A 69 -10.88 1.94 -4.71
CA ARG A 69 -12.00 1.41 -5.49
C ARG A 69 -13.34 2.03 -5.10
N LEU A 70 -13.55 2.27 -3.80
CA LEU A 70 -14.74 2.95 -3.31
C LEU A 70 -14.80 4.39 -3.85
N GLY A 71 -13.69 5.12 -3.80
CA GLY A 71 -13.58 6.47 -4.35
C GLY A 71 -13.87 6.52 -5.86
N CYS A 72 -13.26 5.62 -6.64
CA CYS A 72 -13.53 5.49 -8.07
C CYS A 72 -15.01 5.20 -8.35
N LYS A 73 -15.62 4.27 -7.59
CA LYS A 73 -17.05 3.96 -7.72
C LYS A 73 -17.95 5.18 -7.46
N ILE A 74 -17.63 5.99 -6.44
CA ILE A 74 -18.39 7.21 -6.12
C ILE A 74 -18.25 8.25 -7.23
N ARG A 75 -17.07 8.37 -7.85
CA ARG A 75 -16.79 9.31 -8.94
C ARG A 75 -17.17 8.79 -10.33
N ASN A 76 -17.65 7.55 -10.43
CA ASN A 76 -17.92 6.86 -11.70
C ASN A 76 -16.67 6.78 -12.61
N GLU A 77 -15.53 6.44 -12.02
CA GLU A 77 -14.24 6.23 -12.67
C GLU A 77 -13.86 4.74 -12.66
N ASP A 78 -13.06 4.32 -13.63
CA ASP A 78 -12.47 2.99 -13.62
C ASP A 78 -11.37 2.90 -12.54
N PRO A 79 -11.40 1.88 -11.66
CA PRO A 79 -10.36 1.70 -10.67
C PRO A 79 -9.04 1.30 -11.33
N PRO A 80 -7.90 1.81 -10.85
CA PRO A 80 -6.61 1.47 -11.43
C PRO A 80 -6.26 -0.02 -11.33
N VAL A 81 -5.54 -0.51 -12.34
CA VAL A 81 -5.01 -1.89 -12.40
C VAL A 81 -3.72 -1.98 -11.60
N ILE A 82 -3.59 -2.99 -10.74
CA ILE A 82 -2.35 -3.24 -10.00
C ILE A 82 -1.44 -4.08 -10.88
N ILE A 83 -0.24 -3.57 -11.18
CA ILE A 83 0.73 -4.27 -12.01
C ILE A 83 1.62 -5.21 -11.19
N PRO A 84 2.00 -6.39 -11.74
CA PRO A 84 3.03 -7.24 -11.16
C PRO A 84 4.43 -6.65 -11.33
N GLU A 85 5.41 -7.25 -10.65
CA GLU A 85 6.80 -6.79 -10.66
C GLU A 85 7.44 -6.85 -12.08
N GLY A 86 7.12 -7.87 -12.88
CA GLY A 86 7.61 -7.96 -14.27
C GLY A 86 7.17 -6.78 -15.14
N ASP A 87 5.88 -6.43 -15.08
CA ASP A 87 5.33 -5.30 -15.81
C ASP A 87 5.92 -3.95 -15.34
N GLN A 88 6.29 -3.86 -14.05
CA GLN A 88 7.01 -2.69 -13.53
C GLN A 88 8.39 -2.54 -14.18
N GLU A 89 9.15 -3.62 -14.38
CA GLU A 89 10.45 -3.55 -15.06
C GLU A 89 10.33 -3.06 -16.50
N ASP A 90 9.34 -3.57 -17.23
CA ASP A 90 9.11 -3.18 -18.62
C ASP A 90 8.69 -1.72 -18.75
N LEU A 91 7.89 -1.22 -17.80
CA LEU A 91 7.56 0.20 -17.72
C LEU A 91 8.76 1.08 -17.38
N ILE A 92 9.65 0.63 -16.49
CA ILE A 92 10.88 1.38 -16.17
C ILE A 92 11.79 1.44 -17.39
N LYS A 93 11.97 0.34 -18.12
CA LYS A 93 12.73 0.33 -19.39
C LYS A 93 12.13 1.32 -20.39
N ALA A 94 10.81 1.28 -20.58
CA ALA A 94 10.12 2.22 -21.45
C ALA A 94 10.28 3.68 -21.00
N ALA A 95 10.31 3.94 -19.69
CA ALA A 95 10.57 5.27 -19.15
C ALA A 95 11.99 5.75 -19.47
N ILE A 96 13.00 4.89 -19.26
CA ILE A 96 14.41 5.17 -19.57
C ILE A 96 14.60 5.50 -21.06
N GLU A 97 13.97 4.72 -21.95
CA GLU A 97 14.01 4.97 -23.40
C GLU A 97 13.36 6.31 -23.76
N GLN A 98 12.20 6.64 -23.19
CA GLN A 98 11.47 7.86 -23.50
C GLN A 98 12.16 9.14 -23.02
N VAL A 99 12.97 9.07 -21.96
CA VAL A 99 13.75 10.22 -21.49
C VAL A 99 15.07 10.39 -22.26
N GLY A 100 15.40 9.48 -23.19
CA GLY A 100 16.58 9.59 -24.04
C GLY A 100 17.90 9.22 -23.35
N HIS A 101 17.85 8.52 -22.21
CA HIS A 101 19.03 8.15 -21.43
C HIS A 101 19.27 6.62 -21.46
N SER A 102 19.49 6.06 -22.65
CA SER A 102 19.60 4.60 -22.87
C SER A 102 20.75 3.89 -22.11
N PHE A 103 21.71 4.64 -21.57
CA PHE A 103 22.80 4.10 -20.74
C PHE A 103 22.46 4.07 -19.24
N LEU A 104 21.26 4.51 -18.87
CA LEU A 104 20.81 4.49 -17.48
C LEU A 104 20.42 3.07 -17.09
N GLU A 105 20.94 2.62 -15.94
CA GLU A 105 20.67 1.27 -15.47
C GLU A 105 19.32 1.21 -14.74
N MET A 106 18.50 0.20 -15.07
CA MET A 106 17.18 0.00 -14.45
C MET A 106 17.25 -0.07 -12.91
N GLU A 107 18.30 -0.68 -12.37
CA GLU A 107 18.50 -0.80 -10.92
C GLU A 107 18.79 0.54 -10.24
N GLU A 108 19.40 1.51 -10.94
CA GLU A 108 19.56 2.87 -10.41
C GLU A 108 18.19 3.55 -10.25
N VAL A 109 17.31 3.40 -11.25
CA VAL A 109 15.94 3.96 -11.22
C VAL A 109 15.09 3.29 -10.15
N LYS A 110 15.11 1.96 -10.04
CA LYS A 110 14.41 1.22 -8.96
C LYS A 110 14.88 1.64 -7.57
N SER A 111 16.19 1.81 -7.39
CA SER A 111 16.79 2.25 -6.13
C SER A 111 16.32 3.67 -5.76
N ALA A 112 16.31 4.58 -6.73
CA ALA A 112 15.82 5.94 -6.54
C ALA A 112 14.31 5.95 -6.22
N LEU A 113 13.47 5.24 -6.98
CA LEU A 113 12.03 5.10 -6.72
C LEU A 113 11.79 4.64 -5.29
N THR A 114 12.50 3.60 -4.83
CA THR A 114 12.36 3.10 -3.46
C THR A 114 12.77 4.14 -2.42
N LYS A 115 13.94 4.78 -2.58
CA LYS A 115 14.46 5.75 -1.61
C LYS A 115 13.60 7.01 -1.54
N MET A 116 13.14 7.53 -2.68
CA MET A 116 12.26 8.70 -2.72
C MET A 116 10.90 8.39 -2.11
N ARG A 117 10.26 7.28 -2.52
CA ARG A 117 8.85 7.00 -2.18
C ARG A 117 8.66 6.34 -0.82
N VAL A 118 9.61 5.52 -0.39
CA VAL A 118 9.51 4.77 0.88
C VAL A 118 10.31 5.43 2.00
N LEU A 119 11.49 5.96 1.69
CA LEU A 119 12.38 6.57 2.68
C LEU A 119 12.25 8.10 2.73
N ASN A 120 11.42 8.70 1.88
CA ASN A 120 11.25 10.15 1.76
C ASN A 120 12.59 10.88 1.51
N MET A 121 13.49 10.26 0.76
CA MET A 121 14.75 10.87 0.38
C MET A 121 14.49 11.97 -0.65
N PRO A 122 15.08 13.17 -0.50
CA PRO A 122 14.87 14.27 -1.44
C PRO A 122 15.44 13.95 -2.83
N GLU A 123 14.80 14.46 -3.89
CA GLU A 123 15.18 14.21 -5.28
C GLU A 123 16.60 14.71 -5.61
N GLU A 124 17.05 15.78 -4.95
CA GLU A 124 18.39 16.35 -5.11
C GLU A 124 19.51 15.40 -4.66
N ALA A 125 19.17 14.32 -3.96
CA ALA A 125 20.13 13.26 -3.59
C ALA A 125 20.47 12.32 -4.76
N PHE A 126 19.80 12.46 -5.91
CA PHE A 126 19.95 11.59 -7.07
C PHE A 126 20.42 12.35 -8.30
N ARG A 127 20.96 11.61 -9.27
CA ARG A 127 21.30 12.16 -10.59
C ARG A 127 20.03 12.64 -11.30
N PRO A 128 20.01 13.82 -11.94
CA PRO A 128 18.81 14.36 -12.60
C PRO A 128 18.15 13.41 -13.60
N GLU A 129 18.95 12.68 -14.38
CA GLU A 129 18.47 11.69 -15.36
C GLU A 129 17.78 10.48 -14.70
N VAL A 130 18.19 10.10 -13.48
CA VAL A 130 17.53 9.05 -12.69
C VAL A 130 16.18 9.53 -12.20
N VAL A 131 16.11 10.76 -11.71
CA VAL A 131 14.85 11.40 -11.27
C VAL A 131 13.89 11.50 -12.44
N LEU A 132 14.34 12.01 -13.59
CA LEU A 132 13.53 12.15 -14.80
C LEU A 132 12.95 10.81 -15.27
N ALA A 133 13.74 9.73 -15.25
CA ALA A 133 13.25 8.39 -15.59
C ALA A 133 12.25 7.86 -14.55
N ALA A 134 12.48 8.12 -13.26
CA ALA A 134 11.57 7.72 -12.18
C ALA A 134 10.22 8.47 -12.26
N GLU A 135 10.24 9.79 -12.49
CA GLU A 135 9.05 10.59 -12.73
C GLU A 135 8.30 10.08 -13.96
N ARG A 136 9.03 9.83 -15.06
CA ARG A 136 8.42 9.32 -16.29
C ARG A 136 7.75 7.95 -16.08
N TYR A 137 8.35 7.08 -15.27
CA TYR A 137 7.72 5.82 -14.88
C TYR A 137 6.39 6.05 -14.14
N LEU A 138 6.33 7.00 -13.20
CA LEU A 138 5.11 7.32 -12.46
C LEU A 138 4.04 7.95 -13.36
N ASP A 139 4.43 8.77 -14.33
CA ASP A 139 3.52 9.30 -15.35
C ASP A 139 2.93 8.19 -16.23
N LEU A 140 3.75 7.20 -16.62
CA LEU A 140 3.28 6.06 -17.41
C LEU A 140 2.24 5.24 -16.66
N LEU A 141 2.42 5.03 -15.34
CA LEU A 141 1.40 4.42 -14.50
C LEU A 141 0.09 5.22 -14.54
N ASP A 142 0.16 6.54 -14.37
CA ASP A 142 -1.03 7.39 -14.34
C ASP A 142 -1.76 7.40 -15.69
N LEU A 143 -1.02 7.52 -16.80
CA LEU A 143 -1.54 7.51 -18.17
C LEU A 143 -2.26 6.21 -18.53
N ARG A 144 -1.82 5.08 -17.95
CA ARG A 144 -2.42 3.75 -18.19
C ARG A 144 -3.50 3.39 -17.18
N ASN A 145 -3.80 4.27 -16.22
CA ASN A 145 -4.62 3.96 -15.05
C ASN A 145 -4.12 2.69 -14.33
N GLU A 146 -2.80 2.61 -14.13
CA GLU A 146 -2.09 1.51 -13.50
C GLU A 146 -1.47 1.96 -12.17
N MET A 147 -1.12 1.00 -11.31
CA MET A 147 -0.47 1.22 -10.03
C MET A 147 0.49 0.08 -9.71
N ASP A 148 1.70 0.42 -9.28
CA ASP A 148 2.55 -0.56 -8.57
C ASP A 148 2.12 -0.72 -7.10
N PHE A 149 2.76 -1.66 -6.41
CA PHE A 149 2.40 -2.00 -5.03
C PHE A 149 2.59 -0.82 -4.06
N THR A 150 3.63 -0.02 -4.24
CA THR A 150 3.89 1.18 -3.41
C THR A 150 2.83 2.26 -3.63
N ARG A 151 2.38 2.44 -4.88
CA ARG A 151 1.37 3.43 -5.30
C ARG A 151 0.01 3.19 -4.63
N ILE A 152 -0.30 1.95 -4.25
CA ILE A 152 -1.51 1.61 -3.50
C ILE A 152 -1.59 2.41 -2.19
N LEU A 153 -0.49 2.48 -1.43
CA LEU A 153 -0.48 3.21 -0.16
C LEU A 153 -0.42 4.72 -0.38
N GLU A 154 0.34 5.18 -1.39
CA GLU A 154 0.45 6.61 -1.73
C GLU A 154 -0.89 7.21 -2.14
N ARG A 155 -1.67 6.51 -2.98
CA ARG A 155 -3.00 6.96 -3.39
C ARG A 155 -4.06 6.76 -2.31
N GLY A 156 -3.96 5.69 -1.51
CA GLY A 156 -4.91 5.44 -0.43
C GLY A 156 -4.81 6.42 0.74
N ALA A 157 -3.72 7.20 0.82
CA ALA A 157 -3.50 8.21 1.86
C ALA A 157 -3.98 9.63 1.47
N LYS A 158 -4.39 9.85 0.22
CA LYS A 158 -4.92 11.12 -0.29
C LYS A 158 -6.44 11.18 -0.17
#